data_AF-A0AAV9CVH0-F1
#
_entry.id   AF-A0AAV9CVH0-F1
#
_cell.length_a   1.000
_cell.length_b   1.000
_cell.length_c   1.000
_cell.angle_alpha   90.00
_cell.angle_beta   90.00
_cell.angle_gamma   90.00
#
_symmetry.space_group_name_H-M   'P 1'
#
loop_
_entity.id
_entity.type
_entity.pdbx_description
1 polymer ?
#
loop_
_entity_poly.entity_id
_entity_poly.type
_entity_poly.pdbx_seq_one_letter_code
_entity_poly.pdbx_strand_id
1 'polypeptide(L)'
;MLFNYGVGIHLVHKEDGEPPLDVSDHLDPMNNHISFQCEDMNAMEKRLKEKNIKYMKRTVDGQEGSVIDQLFFNDPDGFMIEMCNCENIKLVPQRSLDRIKLPLDRHNPPVELGQ
;
A
#
# COMPACT_ATOMS: atom_id res chain seq x y z
N MET A 1 13.64 -0.33 -8.56
CA MET A 1 12.65 -0.98 -9.45
C MET A 1 11.97 -2.08 -8.66
N LEU A 2 10.65 -2.03 -8.50
CA LEU A 2 9.88 -3.17 -7.96
C LEU A 2 9.72 -4.18 -9.10
N PHE A 3 10.71 -5.05 -9.28
CA PHE A 3 10.65 -6.08 -10.32
C PHE A 3 9.43 -6.98 -10.06
N ASN A 4 8.62 -7.22 -11.10
CA ASN A 4 7.41 -8.06 -11.15
C ASN A 4 6.04 -7.42 -10.84
N TYR A 5 5.96 -6.12 -10.56
CA TYR A 5 4.65 -5.44 -10.39
C TYR A 5 4.33 -4.40 -11.48
N GLY A 6 5.18 -4.29 -12.50
CA GLY A 6 5.02 -3.29 -13.57
C GLY A 6 5.22 -1.84 -13.11
N VAL A 7 5.61 -1.63 -11.85
CA VAL A 7 5.81 -0.30 -11.24
C VAL A 7 7.27 -0.12 -10.82
N GLY A 8 7.85 1.04 -11.16
CA GLY A 8 9.17 1.46 -10.73
C GLY A 8 9.10 2.78 -9.98
N ILE A 9 9.65 2.81 -8.76
CA ILE A 9 9.85 4.05 -7.99
C ILE A 9 11.34 4.40 -8.07
N HIS A 10 11.63 5.63 -8.49
CA HIS A 10 12.97 6.21 -8.45
C HIS A 10 12.98 7.30 -7.38
N LEU A 11 13.90 7.19 -6.42
CA LEU A 11 14.19 8.25 -5.46
C LEU A 11 15.37 9.05 -6.02
N VAL A 12 15.14 10.31 -6.35
CA VAL A 12 16.16 11.20 -6.92
C VAL A 12 16.61 12.14 -5.81
N HIS A 13 17.92 12.19 -5.58
CA HIS A 13 18.48 13.11 -4.61
C HIS A 13 18.30 14.55 -5.09
N LYS A 14 17.86 15.38 -4.16
CA LYS A 14 17.68 16.80 -4.36
C LYS A 14 19.04 17.52 -4.29
N GLU A 15 19.27 18.52 -5.14
CA GLU A 15 20.53 19.29 -5.09
C GLU A 15 20.63 20.16 -3.83
N ASP A 16 21.87 20.38 -3.38
CA ASP A 16 22.16 21.25 -2.23
C ASP A 16 21.68 22.69 -2.50
N GLY A 17 20.89 23.25 -1.58
CA GLY A 17 20.46 24.65 -1.61
C GLY A 17 19.04 24.90 -2.14
N GLU A 18 18.35 23.89 -2.65
CA GLU A 18 16.93 24.02 -2.95
C GLU A 18 16.09 24.08 -1.65
N PRO A 19 15.01 24.90 -1.62
CA PRO A 19 14.19 25.09 -0.41
C PRO A 19 13.54 23.78 0.04
N PRO A 20 13.47 23.47 1.36
CA PRO A 20 12.76 22.30 1.86
C PRO A 20 11.37 22.19 1.24
N LEU A 21 10.94 20.97 0.94
CA LEU A 21 9.55 20.76 0.53
C LEU A 21 8.64 21.18 1.69
N ASP A 22 7.51 21.80 1.39
CA ASP A 22 6.51 22.15 2.39
C ASP A 22 5.72 20.89 2.77
N VAL A 23 6.39 20.01 3.50
CA VAL A 23 5.86 18.73 3.98
C VAL A 23 5.42 18.88 5.43
N SER A 24 4.17 18.53 5.70
CA SER A 24 3.57 18.63 7.03
C SER A 24 3.82 17.35 7.84
N ASP A 25 4.15 17.52 9.12
CA ASP A 25 4.20 16.42 10.11
C ASP A 25 2.81 15.91 10.52
N HIS A 26 1.75 16.54 9.98
CA HIS A 26 0.38 16.10 10.18
C HIS A 26 0.03 14.95 9.22
N LEU A 27 -0.32 13.81 9.79
CA LEU A 27 -0.85 12.68 9.03
C LEU A 27 -2.34 12.93 8.77
N ASP A 28 -2.70 13.12 7.51
CA ASP A 28 -4.07 13.25 7.04
C ASP A 28 -4.31 12.25 5.91
N PRO A 29 -5.12 11.19 6.10
CA PRO A 29 -5.41 10.19 5.07
C PRO A 29 -5.95 10.76 3.76
N MET A 30 -6.46 12.00 3.74
CA MET A 30 -6.98 12.66 2.54
C MET A 30 -5.92 13.40 1.73
N ASN A 31 -4.71 13.58 2.27
CA ASN A 31 -3.58 14.19 1.57
C ASN A 31 -2.93 13.20 0.58
N ASN A 32 -2.12 13.73 -0.33
CA ASN A 32 -1.39 12.92 -1.31
C ASN A 32 -0.46 11.91 -0.61
N HIS A 33 -0.54 10.64 -1.02
CA HIS A 33 0.32 9.56 -0.53
C HIS A 33 0.53 8.47 -1.60
N ILE A 34 1.55 7.65 -1.37
CA ILE A 34 1.77 6.42 -2.12
C ILE A 34 1.36 5.24 -1.22
N SER A 35 0.47 4.39 -1.73
CA SER A 35 -0.04 3.22 -1.00
C SER A 35 0.65 1.94 -1.43
N PHE A 36 0.96 1.08 -0.46
CA PHE A 36 1.54 -0.24 -0.67
C PHE A 36 0.70 -1.34 -0.02
N GLN A 37 0.53 -2.45 -0.72
CA GLN A 37 -0.11 -3.64 -0.16
C GLN A 37 0.76 -4.26 0.94
N CYS A 38 0.13 -4.63 2.06
CA CYS A 38 0.77 -5.23 3.22
C CYS A 38 0.03 -6.50 3.63
N GLU A 39 0.73 -7.63 3.64
CA GLU A 39 0.16 -8.92 4.05
C GLU A 39 0.05 -9.06 5.57
N ASP A 40 0.99 -8.46 6.32
CA ASP A 40 1.03 -8.52 7.79
C ASP A 40 1.14 -7.12 8.39
N MET A 41 -0.04 -6.55 8.67
CA MET A 41 -0.17 -5.24 9.32
C MET A 41 0.43 -5.21 10.73
N ASN A 42 0.43 -6.33 11.45
CA ASN A 42 0.97 -6.39 12.81
C ASN A 42 2.50 -6.33 12.81
N ALA A 43 3.14 -7.05 11.89
CA ALA A 43 4.59 -6.97 11.69
C ALA A 43 5.02 -5.57 11.27
N MET A 44 4.25 -4.91 10.39
CA MET A 44 4.51 -3.54 9.96
C MET A 44 4.41 -2.56 11.14
N GLU A 45 3.33 -2.64 11.92
CA GLU A 45 3.12 -1.81 13.10
C GLU A 45 4.25 -1.98 14.14
N LYS A 46 4.68 -3.23 14.39
CA LYS A 46 5.80 -3.54 15.28
C LYS A 46 7.09 -2.88 14.80
N ARG A 47 7.39 -2.98 13.50
CA ARG A 47 8.60 -2.40 12.90
C ARG A 47 8.64 -0.87 12.99
N LEU A 48 7.50 -0.20 12.86
CA LEU A 48 7.40 1.25 13.03
C LEU A 48 7.66 1.67 14.48
N LYS A 49 7.10 0.94 15.45
CA LYS A 49 7.36 1.16 16.88
C LYS A 49 8.84 0.99 17.23
N GLU A 50 9.46 -0.09 16.75
CA GLU A 50 10.91 -0.34 16.98
C GLU A 50 11.80 0.78 16.42
N LYS A 51 11.36 1.43 15.34
CA LYS A 51 12.05 2.57 14.72
C LYS A 51 11.62 3.92 15.28
N ASN A 52 10.73 3.98 16.27
CA ASN A 52 10.13 5.19 16.81
C ASN A 52 9.52 6.11 15.74
N ILE A 53 8.94 5.51 14.68
CA ILE A 53 8.26 6.25 13.62
C ILE A 53 6.81 6.51 14.08
N LYS A 54 6.39 7.78 14.04
CA LYS A 54 5.00 8.17 14.30
C LYS A 54 4.12 7.70 13.14
N TYR A 55 2.99 7.07 13.47
CA TYR A 55 2.04 6.60 12.49
C TYR A 55 0.60 6.82 12.94
N MET A 56 -0.32 6.80 11.99
CA MET A 56 -1.76 6.75 12.18
C MET A 56 -2.25 5.38 11.70
N LYS A 57 -3.14 4.75 12.45
CA LYS A 57 -3.84 3.53 12.04
C LYS A 57 -5.32 3.83 11.88
N ARG A 58 -5.93 3.32 10.82
CA ARG A 58 -7.36 3.41 10.55
C ARG A 58 -7.87 2.05 10.10
N THR A 59 -9.11 1.76 10.47
CA THR A 59 -9.84 0.59 10.00
C THR A 59 -11.08 1.11 9.28
N VAL A 60 -11.31 0.65 8.05
CA VAL A 60 -12.45 1.04 7.21
C VAL A 60 -13.18 -0.19 6.69
N ASP A 61 -14.47 -0.03 6.40
CA ASP A 61 -15.27 -1.09 5.80
C ASP A 61 -14.88 -1.27 4.33
N GLY A 62 -14.52 -2.51 3.96
CA GLY A 62 -14.21 -2.94 2.61
C GLY A 62 -15.44 -3.46 1.86
N GLN A 63 -15.21 -4.04 0.69
CA GLN A 63 -16.28 -4.68 -0.10
C GLN A 63 -16.78 -5.95 0.62
N GLU A 64 -18.09 -6.24 0.48
CA GLU A 64 -18.73 -7.46 0.99
C GLU A 64 -18.56 -7.70 2.50
N GLY A 65 -18.42 -6.63 3.30
CA GLY A 65 -18.26 -6.74 4.76
C GLY A 65 -16.85 -7.16 5.21
N SER A 66 -15.88 -7.15 4.29
CA SER A 66 -14.47 -7.21 4.66
C SER A 66 -14.03 -5.94 5.41
N VAL A 67 -12.93 -6.04 6.15
CA VAL A 67 -12.35 -4.92 6.90
C VAL A 67 -10.98 -4.63 6.31
N ILE A 68 -10.72 -3.36 6.02
CA ILE A 68 -9.45 -2.87 5.48
C ILE A 68 -8.74 -2.06 6.56
N ASP A 69 -7.54 -2.50 6.92
CA ASP A 69 -6.65 -1.75 7.79
C ASP A 69 -5.68 -0.93 6.95
N GLN A 70 -5.58 0.34 7.30
CA GLN A 70 -4.68 1.31 6.69
C GLN A 70 -3.74 1.86 7.77
N LEU A 71 -2.48 2.03 7.41
CA LEU A 71 -1.47 2.61 8.27
C LEU A 71 -0.70 3.69 7.52
N PHE A 72 -0.76 4.92 8.02
CA PHE A 72 -0.13 6.10 7.42
C PHE A 72 1.07 6.54 8.26
N PHE A 73 2.18 6.87 7.60
CA PHE A 73 3.36 7.48 8.23
C PHE A 73 4.13 8.30 7.21
N ASN A 74 5.02 9.18 7.68
CA ASN A 74 5.90 9.95 6.81
C ASN A 74 7.27 9.26 6.68
N ASP A 75 7.85 9.31 5.49
CA ASP A 75 9.26 9.01 5.29
C ASP A 75 10.16 10.14 5.84
N PRO A 76 11.49 9.98 5.85
CA PRO A 76 12.40 11.01 6.37
C PRO A 76 12.32 12.37 5.65
N ASP A 77 11.85 12.38 4.39
CA ASP A 77 11.69 13.59 3.58
C ASP A 77 10.26 14.18 3.69
N GLY A 78 9.41 13.60 4.54
CA GLY A 78 8.06 14.06 4.84
C GLY A 78 6.98 13.62 3.85
N PHE A 79 7.30 12.71 2.92
CA PHE A 79 6.30 12.13 2.03
C PHE A 79 5.46 11.09 2.77
N MET A 80 4.14 11.18 2.63
CA MET A 80 3.23 10.28 3.30
C MET A 80 3.15 8.94 2.55
N ILE A 81 3.31 7.85 3.30
CA ILE A 81 3.22 6.48 2.85
C ILE A 81 2.02 5.83 3.54
N GLU A 82 1.21 5.12 2.76
CA GLU A 82 0.15 4.25 3.27
C GLU A 82 0.56 2.78 3.10
N MET A 83 0.33 1.98 4.14
CA MET A 83 0.32 0.52 4.07
C MET A 83 -1.12 0.04 4.24
N CYS A 84 -1.64 -0.69 3.25
CA CYS A 84 -3.02 -1.21 3.24
C CYS A 84 -3.04 -2.73 3.10
N ASN A 85 -3.99 -3.43 3.72
CA ASN A 85 -4.25 -4.85 3.45
C ASN A 85 -5.38 -5.09 2.40
N CYS A 86 -5.55 -4.14 1.49
CA CYS A 86 -6.62 -4.02 0.49
C CYS A 86 -6.89 -5.31 -0.34
N GLU A 87 -5.87 -6.14 -0.62
CA GLU A 87 -6.00 -7.38 -1.41
C GLU A 87 -6.58 -8.62 -0.67
N ASN A 88 -7.09 -8.48 0.56
CA ASN A 88 -7.90 -9.55 1.17
C ASN A 88 -9.25 -9.80 0.46
N ILE A 89 -9.57 -9.03 -0.58
CA ILE A 89 -10.73 -9.21 -1.44
C ILE A 89 -10.42 -10.30 -2.47
N LYS A 90 -11.10 -11.45 -2.37
CA LYS A 90 -11.02 -12.51 -3.40
C LYS A 90 -11.53 -11.94 -4.73
N LEU A 91 -10.69 -11.92 -5.75
CA LEU A 91 -11.15 -11.57 -7.09
C LEU A 91 -12.06 -12.70 -7.60
N VAL A 92 -13.36 -12.45 -7.68
CA VAL A 92 -14.31 -13.35 -8.34
C VAL A 92 -14.27 -13.05 -9.85
N PRO A 93 -13.91 -14.01 -10.72
CA PRO A 93 -13.92 -13.76 -12.15
C PRO A 93 -15.34 -13.45 -12.63
N GLN A 94 -15.59 -12.23 -13.11
CA GLN A 94 -16.77 -12.00 -13.95
C GLN A 94 -16.56 -12.80 -15.24
N ARG A 95 -17.48 -13.72 -15.53
CA ARG A 95 -17.49 -14.60 -16.72
C ARG A 95 -17.38 -13.78 -18.01
N SER A 96 -16.17 -13.44 -18.41
CA SER A 96 -15.84 -12.94 -19.74
C SER A 96 -15.17 -14.07 -20.51
N LEU A 97 -15.59 -14.24 -21.75
CA LEU A 97 -15.35 -15.41 -22.60
C LEU A 97 -13.92 -15.54 -23.15
N ASP A 98 -12.93 -14.85 -22.59
CA ASP A 98 -11.56 -14.92 -23.07
C ASP A 98 -10.59 -15.24 -21.93
N ARG A 99 -9.79 -16.29 -22.15
CA ARG A 99 -8.77 -16.79 -21.20
C ARG A 99 -7.67 -15.75 -20.99
N ILE A 100 -7.89 -14.80 -20.09
CA ILE A 100 -6.81 -13.96 -19.55
C ILE A 100 -5.92 -14.88 -18.72
N LYS A 101 -4.72 -15.18 -19.24
CA LYS A 101 -3.69 -15.88 -18.48
C LYS A 101 -3.07 -14.89 -17.50
N LEU A 102 -3.48 -14.93 -16.24
CA LEU A 102 -2.78 -14.22 -15.18
C LEU A 102 -1.39 -14.88 -14.98
N PRO A 103 -0.29 -14.11 -14.93
CA PRO A 103 1.03 -14.65 -14.59
C PRO A 103 0.94 -15.36 -13.23
N LEU A 104 1.41 -16.60 -13.12
CA LEU A 104 1.32 -17.41 -11.90
C LEU A 104 2.20 -16.91 -10.72
N ASP A 105 2.77 -15.70 -10.81
CA ASP A 105 3.67 -15.18 -9.79
C ASP A 105 2.91 -14.68 -8.55
N ARG A 106 3.62 -14.78 -7.42
CA ARG A 106 3.14 -14.98 -6.04
C ARG A 106 2.29 -13.88 -5.38
N HIS A 107 1.64 -12.99 -6.13
CA HIS A 107 0.81 -11.93 -5.55
C HIS A 107 -0.54 -11.74 -6.25
N ASN A 108 -1.02 -12.76 -6.96
CA ASN A 108 -2.42 -12.74 -7.38
C ASN A 108 -3.29 -13.07 -6.16
N PRO A 109 -4.32 -12.26 -5.84
CA PRO A 109 -5.29 -12.64 -4.82
C PRO A 109 -5.96 -13.96 -5.19
N PRO A 110 -6.41 -14.76 -4.20
CA PRO A 110 -7.01 -16.07 -4.46
C PRO A 110 -8.20 -15.96 -5.42
N VAL A 111 -8.12 -16.65 -6.56
CA VAL A 111 -9.21 -16.74 -7.52
C VAL A 111 -10.06 -17.96 -7.20
N GLU A 112 -11.31 -17.75 -6.78
CA GLU A 112 -12.27 -18.84 -6.67
C GLU A 112 -12.86 -19.18 -8.04
N LEU A 113 -12.51 -20.36 -8.55
CA LEU A 113 -13.14 -20.92 -9.73
C LEU A 113 -14.44 -21.58 -9.29
N GLY A 114 -15.58 -20.99 -9.63
CA GLY A 114 -16.90 -21.58 -9.39
C GLY A 114 -16.99 -22.98 -10.00
N GLN A 115 -17.54 -23.93 -9.23
CA GLN A 115 -17.82 -25.30 -9.65
C GLN A 115 -18.76 -25.37 -10.84
#